data_AF-A0A957LT23-F1
#
_entry.id   AF-A0A957LT23-F1
#
_cell.length_a   1.000
_cell.length_b   1.000
_cell.length_c   1.000
_cell.angle_alpha   90.00
_cell.angle_beta   90.00
_cell.angle_gamma   90.00
#
_symmetry.space_group_name_H-M   'P 1'
#
loop_
_entity.id
_entity.type
_entity.pdbx_description
1 polymer ?
#
loop_
_entity_poly.entity_id
_entity_poly.type
_entity_poly.pdbx_seq_one_letter_code
_entity_poly.pdbx_strand_id
1 'polypeptide(L)'
;MSETVTIIGGGLAGTEAAWQLAERGCQVTLYEMRPQRQTGAHVTDRLAELVCSNSMGSTLPDRALGILKNELLRMGSLVIRTAFKHALPAGAALAVSREDFAEEITGLIGGHPNITVHRQEVTEIPAGPVIIATGPLTSGALTAQIQALTGQQHLYFYDAMAPIVVADTIDMTVAFRQSRYDRESELGGDEGDYINCPLNKEEYARFVQAVLDAPKTELKGADKELERYFEGCMPIEALAARGEKSLAFGPMRPVGLRDPRTGRRPWAAVQ
;
A
#
# COMPACT_ATOMS: atom_id res chain seq x y z
N MET A 1 14.56 -26.64 24.24
CA MET A 1 14.06 -26.84 22.86
C MET A 1 13.80 -25.45 22.32
N SER A 2 14.37 -25.07 21.18
CA SER A 2 14.01 -23.80 20.53
C SER A 2 12.54 -23.88 20.12
N GLU A 3 11.69 -23.04 20.70
CA GLU A 3 10.29 -22.96 20.28
C GLU A 3 10.25 -22.62 18.79
N THR A 4 9.51 -23.44 18.03
CA THR A 4 9.26 -23.20 16.62
C THR A 4 8.00 -22.36 16.50
N VAL A 5 8.10 -21.21 15.84
CA VAL A 5 6.97 -20.30 15.61
C VAL A 5 6.48 -20.48 14.18
N THR A 6 5.18 -20.68 14.03
CA THR A 6 4.57 -20.77 12.70
C THR A 6 4.08 -19.40 12.26
N ILE A 7 4.35 -19.03 11.01
CA ILE A 7 3.87 -17.79 10.40
C ILE A 7 3.10 -18.15 9.14
N ILE A 8 1.87 -17.65 9.01
CA ILE A 8 1.01 -17.91 7.87
C ILE A 8 0.87 -16.63 7.04
N GLY A 9 1.40 -16.64 5.81
CA GLY A 9 1.40 -15.52 4.88
C GLY A 9 2.78 -14.91 4.69
N GLY A 10 3.28 -14.90 3.45
CA GLY A 10 4.59 -14.39 3.06
C GLY A 10 4.59 -12.92 2.62
N GLY A 11 3.64 -12.11 3.10
CA GLY A 11 3.57 -10.67 2.81
C GLY A 11 4.58 -9.84 3.62
N LEU A 12 4.43 -8.50 3.60
CA LEU A 12 5.31 -7.59 4.35
C LEU A 12 5.38 -7.92 5.84
N ALA A 13 4.23 -8.13 6.49
CA ALA A 13 4.19 -8.42 7.92
C ALA A 13 4.78 -9.80 8.26
N GLY A 14 4.47 -10.83 7.45
CA GLY A 14 4.93 -12.19 7.69
C GLY A 14 6.43 -12.36 7.49
N THR A 15 6.99 -11.72 6.45
CA THR A 15 8.44 -11.72 6.21
C THR A 15 9.21 -10.95 7.29
N GLU A 16 8.71 -9.79 7.72
CA GLU A 16 9.32 -9.05 8.83
C GLU A 16 9.25 -9.84 10.15
N ALA A 17 8.10 -10.45 10.47
CA ALA A 17 7.96 -11.28 11.66
C ALA A 17 8.90 -12.50 11.63
N ALA A 18 9.01 -13.17 10.48
CA ALA A 18 9.93 -14.29 10.28
C ALA A 18 11.37 -13.88 10.55
N TRP A 19 11.80 -12.76 9.95
CA TRP A 19 13.15 -12.24 10.14
C TRP A 19 13.43 -11.89 11.60
N GLN A 20 12.53 -11.14 12.25
CA GLN A 20 12.72 -10.71 13.64
C GLN A 20 12.81 -11.89 14.62
N LEU A 21 12.00 -12.93 14.42
CA LEU A 21 12.07 -14.14 15.25
C LEU A 21 13.36 -14.92 15.00
N ALA A 22 13.73 -15.08 13.72
CA ALA A 22 14.90 -15.84 13.32
C ALA A 22 16.22 -15.22 13.81
N GLU A 23 16.34 -13.88 13.76
CA GLU A 23 17.48 -13.11 14.28
C GLU A 23 17.59 -13.19 15.81
N ARG A 24 16.50 -13.56 16.50
CA ARG A 24 16.48 -13.78 17.96
C ARG A 24 16.66 -15.26 18.34
N GLY A 25 17.01 -16.09 17.36
CA GLY A 25 17.32 -17.51 17.57
C GLY A 25 16.10 -18.43 17.63
N CYS A 26 14.90 -17.96 17.29
CA CYS A 26 13.73 -18.82 17.14
C CYS A 26 13.77 -19.56 15.80
N GLN A 27 13.32 -20.82 15.79
CA GLN A 27 13.05 -21.52 14.54
C GLN A 27 11.71 -21.06 13.99
N VAL A 28 11.65 -20.78 12.69
CA VAL A 28 10.46 -20.24 12.02
C VAL A 28 10.02 -21.16 10.89
N THR A 29 8.74 -21.49 10.87
CA THR A 29 8.08 -22.14 9.74
C THR A 29 7.17 -21.12 9.07
N LEU A 30 7.56 -20.62 7.89
CA LEU A 30 6.80 -19.63 7.13
C LEU A 30 6.02 -20.30 6.00
N TYR A 31 4.70 -20.18 6.02
CA TYR A 31 3.82 -20.64 4.96
C TYR A 31 3.46 -19.51 4.00
N GLU A 32 3.60 -19.77 2.70
CA GLU A 32 3.11 -18.90 1.63
C GLU A 32 2.38 -19.77 0.61
N MET A 33 1.10 -19.47 0.35
CA MET A 33 0.29 -20.29 -0.55
C MET A 33 0.65 -20.10 -2.02
N ARG A 34 1.22 -18.96 -2.38
CA ARG A 34 1.73 -18.68 -3.73
C ARG A 34 3.05 -19.42 -3.97
N PRO A 35 3.28 -19.98 -5.17
CA PRO A 35 2.46 -19.85 -6.37
C PRO A 35 1.37 -20.92 -6.53
N GLN A 36 1.31 -21.93 -5.65
CA GLN A 36 0.36 -23.04 -5.78
C GLN A 36 -1.10 -22.57 -5.76
N ARG A 37 -1.39 -21.55 -4.96
CA ARG A 37 -2.67 -20.83 -4.93
C ARG A 37 -2.40 -19.33 -5.04
N GLN A 38 -2.75 -18.75 -6.18
CA GLN A 38 -2.65 -17.32 -6.40
C GLN A 38 -3.79 -16.55 -5.72
N THR A 39 -3.60 -15.24 -5.57
CA THR A 39 -4.69 -14.31 -5.20
C THR A 39 -5.13 -13.52 -6.41
N GLY A 40 -6.20 -12.72 -6.26
CA GLY A 40 -6.65 -11.80 -7.31
C GLY A 40 -5.73 -10.59 -7.57
N ALA A 41 -4.67 -10.39 -6.79
CA ALA A 41 -3.80 -9.20 -6.87
C ALA A 41 -2.31 -9.52 -7.08
N HIS A 42 -1.82 -10.64 -6.54
CA HIS A 42 -0.42 -11.04 -6.70
C HIS A 42 -0.22 -11.69 -8.08
N VAL A 43 0.91 -11.40 -8.71
CA VAL A 43 1.28 -11.92 -10.03
C VAL A 43 2.56 -12.74 -10.01
N THR A 44 3.25 -12.81 -8.86
CA THR A 44 4.50 -13.56 -8.71
C THR A 44 4.40 -14.63 -7.60
N ASP A 45 5.46 -15.41 -7.46
CA ASP A 45 5.68 -16.31 -6.33
C ASP A 45 6.54 -15.66 -5.22
N ARG A 46 6.92 -14.39 -5.38
CA ARG A 46 7.85 -13.69 -4.48
C ARG A 46 7.16 -13.31 -3.16
N LEU A 47 7.96 -13.36 -2.10
CA LEU A 47 7.57 -12.87 -0.79
C LEU A 47 7.60 -11.33 -0.78
N ALA A 48 6.81 -10.72 0.11
CA ALA A 48 6.69 -9.27 0.26
C ALA A 48 6.36 -8.50 -1.04
N GLU A 49 5.71 -9.15 -2.02
CA GLU A 49 5.28 -8.52 -3.26
C GLU A 49 4.36 -7.30 -3.00
N LEU A 50 4.66 -6.18 -3.65
CA LEU A 50 3.87 -4.95 -3.60
C LEU A 50 2.84 -4.93 -4.73
N VAL A 51 1.57 -5.19 -4.41
CA VAL A 51 0.49 -5.35 -5.40
C VAL A 51 -0.23 -4.05 -5.80
N CYS A 52 -0.01 -2.96 -5.08
CA CYS A 52 -0.63 -1.66 -5.35
C CYS A 52 0.46 -0.61 -5.58
N SER A 53 0.46 0.49 -4.82
CA SER A 53 1.52 1.51 -4.90
C SER A 53 2.90 0.94 -4.55
N ASN A 54 3.93 1.40 -5.26
CA ASN A 54 5.32 1.15 -4.89
C ASN A 54 5.87 2.20 -3.93
N SER A 55 5.06 3.16 -3.49
CA SER A 55 5.43 4.11 -2.45
C SER A 55 5.10 3.56 -1.07
N MET A 56 6.10 3.48 -0.20
CA MET A 56 5.96 3.20 1.23
C MET A 56 5.77 4.49 2.05
N GLY A 57 5.45 5.61 1.40
CA GLY A 57 5.17 6.90 2.01
C GLY A 57 6.40 7.63 2.56
N SER A 58 6.18 8.69 3.35
CA SER A 58 7.23 9.68 3.64
C SER A 58 8.47 9.13 4.37
N THR A 59 9.64 9.66 4.05
CA THR A 59 10.93 9.45 4.74
C THR A 59 11.28 10.57 5.73
N LEU A 60 10.52 11.67 5.73
CA LEU A 60 10.82 12.82 6.57
C LEU A 60 10.62 12.51 8.07
N PRO A 61 11.58 12.88 8.94
CA PRO A 61 11.57 12.51 10.35
C PRO A 61 10.45 13.19 11.15
N ASP A 62 9.83 14.23 10.61
CA ASP A 62 8.70 14.96 11.21
C ASP A 62 7.32 14.44 10.75
N ARG A 63 7.29 13.37 9.95
CA ARG A 63 6.05 12.73 9.47
C ARG A 63 5.88 11.37 10.12
N ALA A 64 4.63 10.99 10.43
CA ALA A 64 4.32 9.71 11.08
C ALA A 64 4.97 8.49 10.40
N LEU A 65 4.89 8.41 9.07
CA LEU A 65 5.50 7.31 8.31
C LEU A 65 7.03 7.37 8.27
N GLY A 66 7.64 8.55 8.40
CA GLY A 66 9.09 8.69 8.49
C GLY A 66 9.59 8.36 9.90
N ILE A 67 8.86 8.76 10.95
CA ILE A 67 9.12 8.33 12.33
C ILE A 67 9.10 6.81 12.42
N LEU A 68 8.03 6.17 11.93
CA LEU A 68 7.89 4.71 11.93
C LEU A 68 9.05 4.02 11.21
N LYS A 69 9.45 4.50 10.02
CA LYS A 69 10.61 3.94 9.30
C LYS A 69 11.90 4.04 10.10
N ASN A 70 12.14 5.18 10.75
CA ASN A 70 13.32 5.38 11.58
C ASN A 70 13.33 4.44 12.81
N GLU A 71 12.17 4.24 13.44
CA GLU A 71 12.02 3.25 14.51
C GLU A 71 12.31 1.84 14.03
N LEU A 72 11.71 1.45 12.89
CA LEU A 72 11.90 0.13 12.28
C LEU A 72 13.36 -0.10 11.87
N LEU A 73 14.07 0.90 11.34
CA LEU A 73 15.51 0.81 11.05
C LEU A 73 16.32 0.54 12.31
N ARG A 74 16.01 1.23 13.42
CA ARG A 74 16.68 1.02 14.71
C ARG A 74 16.35 -0.35 15.32
N MET A 75 15.21 -0.91 14.97
CA MET A 75 14.80 -2.28 15.35
C MET A 75 15.33 -3.35 14.38
N GLY A 76 16.17 -2.98 13.40
CA GLY A 76 16.80 -3.92 12.47
C GLY A 76 15.87 -4.45 11.39
N SER A 77 14.81 -3.71 11.03
CA SER A 77 13.80 -4.16 10.06
C SER A 77 14.40 -4.62 8.74
N LEU A 78 14.01 -5.82 8.31
CA LEU A 78 14.37 -6.36 7.00
C LEU A 78 13.66 -5.57 5.90
N VAL A 79 12.34 -5.42 6.00
CA VAL A 79 11.50 -4.78 5.00
C VAL A 79 11.96 -3.35 4.74
N ILE A 80 12.13 -2.54 5.78
CA ILE A 80 12.51 -1.14 5.61
C ILE A 80 13.95 -0.99 5.10
N ARG A 81 14.89 -1.80 5.59
CA ARG A 81 16.28 -1.78 5.10
C ARG A 81 16.35 -2.13 3.61
N THR A 82 15.67 -3.19 3.20
CA THR A 82 15.63 -3.62 1.80
C THR A 82 14.90 -2.59 0.92
N ALA A 83 13.86 -1.95 1.44
CA ALA A 83 13.17 -0.86 0.75
C ALA A 83 14.09 0.33 0.48
N PHE A 84 14.90 0.77 1.46
CA PHE A 84 15.88 1.83 1.24
C PHE A 84 16.99 1.45 0.25
N LYS A 85 17.39 0.18 0.22
CA LYS A 85 18.39 -0.31 -0.74
C LYS A 85 17.89 -0.26 -2.19
N HIS A 86 16.59 -0.53 -2.40
CA HIS A 86 15.94 -0.53 -3.71
C HIS A 86 15.10 0.72 -3.95
N ALA A 87 15.49 1.84 -3.33
CA ALA A 87 14.76 3.09 -3.44
C ALA A 87 14.84 3.67 -4.86
N LEU A 88 13.71 4.17 -5.34
CA LEU A 88 13.60 4.95 -6.57
C LEU A 88 13.38 6.43 -6.22
N PRO A 89 13.74 7.36 -7.12
CA PRO A 89 13.41 8.78 -6.96
C PRO A 89 11.90 8.99 -6.72
N ALA A 90 11.54 9.62 -5.59
CA ALA A 90 10.14 9.85 -5.21
C ALA A 90 9.95 10.98 -4.17
N GLY A 91 10.73 12.05 -4.27
CA GLY A 91 10.55 13.21 -3.40
C GLY A 91 10.84 12.88 -1.94
N ALA A 92 9.96 13.36 -1.07
CA ALA A 92 10.00 13.08 0.36
C ALA A 92 9.42 11.70 0.74
N ALA A 93 9.18 10.81 -0.24
CA ALA A 93 8.63 9.48 -0.05
C ALA A 93 9.63 8.39 -0.45
N LEU A 94 9.49 7.22 0.17
CA LEU A 94 10.24 6.02 -0.19
C LEU A 94 9.45 5.26 -1.24
N ALA A 95 9.74 5.48 -2.53
CA ALA A 95 9.29 4.56 -3.58
C ALA A 95 10.35 3.48 -3.80
N VAL A 96 9.93 2.29 -4.20
CA VAL A 96 10.83 1.15 -4.40
C VAL A 96 10.62 0.49 -5.75
N SER A 97 11.66 -0.15 -6.28
CA SER A 97 11.51 -1.12 -7.36
C SER A 97 10.77 -2.34 -6.81
N ARG A 98 9.55 -2.60 -7.29
CA ARG A 98 8.70 -3.70 -6.77
C ARG A 98 9.39 -5.06 -6.93
N GLU A 99 10.00 -5.26 -8.09
CA GLU A 99 10.60 -6.53 -8.48
C GLU A 99 11.87 -6.81 -7.68
N ASP A 100 12.82 -5.87 -7.66
CA ASP A 100 14.11 -6.02 -6.96
C ASP A 100 13.91 -6.15 -5.45
N PHE A 101 12.97 -5.37 -4.89
CA PHE A 101 12.60 -5.42 -3.48
C PHE A 101 12.08 -6.80 -3.08
N ALA A 102 11.09 -7.32 -3.82
CA ALA A 102 10.48 -8.62 -3.52
C ALA A 102 11.46 -9.78 -3.75
N GLU A 103 12.33 -9.66 -4.76
CA GLU A 103 13.38 -10.64 -5.05
C GLU A 103 14.39 -10.75 -3.90
N GLU A 104 14.90 -9.60 -3.43
CA GLU A 104 15.86 -9.59 -2.34
C GLU A 104 15.26 -10.11 -1.03
N ILE A 105 14.03 -9.72 -0.68
CA ILE A 105 13.36 -10.29 0.51
C ILE A 105 13.19 -11.80 0.37
N THR A 106 12.79 -12.27 -0.81
CA THR A 106 12.61 -13.72 -1.06
C THR A 106 13.94 -14.47 -0.87
N GLY A 107 15.04 -13.94 -1.41
CA GLY A 107 16.37 -14.53 -1.25
C GLY A 107 16.86 -14.52 0.20
N LEU A 108 16.69 -13.40 0.91
CA LEU A 108 17.12 -13.28 2.31
C LEU A 108 16.33 -14.20 3.24
N ILE A 109 15.01 -14.29 3.07
CA ILE A 109 14.17 -15.18 3.86
C ILE A 109 14.45 -16.65 3.53
N GLY A 110 14.54 -17.00 2.24
CA GLY A 110 14.77 -18.36 1.80
C GLY A 110 16.17 -18.89 2.14
N GLY A 111 17.16 -18.00 2.30
CA GLY A 111 18.52 -18.35 2.67
C GLY A 111 18.82 -18.33 4.18
N HIS A 112 17.86 -17.93 5.02
CA HIS A 112 18.10 -17.79 6.45
C HIS A 112 18.09 -19.16 7.17
N PRO A 113 19.13 -19.54 7.95
CA PRO A 113 19.25 -20.89 8.52
C PRO A 113 18.15 -21.28 9.50
N ASN A 114 17.54 -20.28 10.17
CA ASN A 114 16.45 -20.50 11.12
C ASN A 114 15.05 -20.37 10.51
N ILE A 115 14.92 -20.15 9.19
CA ILE A 115 13.62 -20.00 8.53
C ILE A 115 13.44 -21.13 7.52
N THR A 116 12.34 -21.88 7.65
CA THR A 116 11.90 -22.85 6.64
C THR A 116 10.66 -22.33 5.94
N VAL A 117 10.73 -22.16 4.62
CA VAL A 117 9.61 -21.68 3.80
C VAL A 117 8.85 -22.86 3.18
N HIS A 118 7.55 -22.92 3.42
CA HIS A 118 6.64 -23.89 2.81
C HIS A 118 5.72 -23.20 1.80
N ARG A 119 5.77 -23.65 0.55
CA ARG A 119 4.87 -23.21 -0.52
C ARG A 119 3.58 -24.02 -0.44
N GLN A 120 2.64 -23.61 0.43
CA GLN A 120 1.41 -24.35 0.72
C GLN A 120 0.35 -23.45 1.34
N GLU A 121 -0.92 -23.66 0.98
CA GLU A 121 -2.04 -23.06 1.69
C GLU A 121 -2.26 -23.72 3.06
N VAL A 122 -2.42 -22.89 4.09
CA VAL A 122 -2.82 -23.35 5.42
C VAL A 122 -4.32 -23.18 5.57
N THR A 123 -5.02 -24.30 5.79
CA THR A 123 -6.50 -24.34 5.91
C THR A 123 -6.97 -24.47 7.35
N GLU A 124 -6.07 -24.73 8.29
CA GLU A 124 -6.34 -24.91 9.72
C GLU A 124 -5.27 -24.18 10.54
N ILE A 125 -5.66 -23.52 11.64
CA ILE A 125 -4.71 -22.83 12.51
C ILE A 125 -3.95 -23.90 13.32
N PRO A 126 -2.61 -24.04 13.15
CA PRO A 126 -1.86 -25.06 13.85
C PRO A 126 -1.77 -24.77 15.35
N ALA A 127 -1.51 -25.81 16.14
CA ALA A 127 -1.27 -25.65 17.56
C ALA A 127 0.08 -24.95 17.84
N GLY A 128 0.18 -24.30 19.00
CA GLY A 128 1.38 -23.60 19.45
C GLY A 128 1.41 -22.11 19.06
N PRO A 129 2.58 -21.45 19.15
CA PRO A 129 2.73 -20.05 18.77
C PRO A 129 2.56 -19.84 17.26
N VAL A 130 1.54 -19.08 16.87
CA VAL A 130 1.20 -18.79 15.47
C VAL A 130 1.04 -17.28 15.25
N ILE A 131 1.65 -16.77 14.18
CA ILE A 131 1.40 -15.43 13.65
C ILE A 131 0.62 -15.58 12.34
N ILE A 132 -0.58 -14.99 12.28
CA ILE A 132 -1.39 -14.94 11.05
C ILE A 132 -1.14 -13.59 10.38
N ALA A 133 -0.49 -13.61 9.21
CA ALA A 133 -0.05 -12.46 8.44
C ALA A 133 -0.45 -12.57 6.95
N THR A 134 -1.64 -13.09 6.68
CA THR A 134 -2.15 -13.44 5.33
C THR A 134 -2.64 -12.25 4.50
N GLY A 135 -2.60 -11.04 5.05
CA GLY A 135 -2.98 -9.82 4.35
C GLY A 135 -4.48 -9.74 4.01
N PRO A 136 -4.87 -8.79 3.14
CA PRO A 136 -6.29 -8.52 2.87
C PRO A 136 -6.98 -9.62 2.07
N LEU A 137 -6.22 -10.46 1.36
CA LEU A 137 -6.73 -11.53 0.51
C LEU A 137 -6.54 -12.90 1.17
N THR A 138 -6.90 -12.99 2.46
CA THR A 138 -6.87 -14.24 3.22
C THR A 138 -7.77 -15.29 2.57
N SER A 139 -7.28 -16.54 2.46
CA SER A 139 -8.06 -17.60 1.80
C SER A 139 -9.34 -17.93 2.58
N GLY A 140 -10.39 -18.33 1.86
CA GLY A 140 -11.69 -18.59 2.49
C GLY A 140 -11.64 -19.66 3.59
N ALA A 141 -10.78 -20.68 3.44
CA ALA A 141 -10.60 -21.71 4.45
C ALA A 141 -10.03 -21.13 5.76
N LEU A 142 -8.99 -20.30 5.68
CA LEU A 142 -8.41 -19.68 6.86
C LEU A 142 -9.31 -18.61 7.47
N THR A 143 -10.04 -17.84 6.65
CA THR A 143 -11.07 -16.89 7.11
C THR A 143 -12.10 -17.61 7.99
N ALA A 144 -12.59 -18.78 7.56
CA ALA A 144 -13.56 -19.56 8.35
C ALA A 144 -12.99 -20.01 9.71
N GLN A 145 -11.71 -20.39 9.76
CA GLN A 145 -11.01 -20.72 11.01
C GLN A 145 -10.90 -19.51 11.95
N ILE A 146 -10.55 -18.33 11.42
CA ILE A 146 -10.44 -17.09 12.21
C ILE A 146 -11.81 -16.66 12.74
N GLN A 147 -12.87 -16.78 11.92
CA GLN A 147 -14.25 -16.50 12.35
C GLN A 147 -14.67 -17.43 13.50
N ALA A 148 -14.40 -18.73 13.38
CA ALA A 148 -14.69 -19.70 14.42
C ALA A 148 -13.90 -19.39 15.72
N LEU A 149 -12.63 -19.02 15.60
CA LEU A 149 -11.77 -18.70 16.75
C LEU A 149 -12.20 -17.42 17.49
N THR A 150 -12.60 -16.40 16.75
CA THR A 150 -12.94 -15.07 17.30
C THR A 150 -14.40 -14.94 17.73
N GLY A 151 -15.26 -15.87 17.30
CA GLY A 151 -16.71 -15.78 17.45
C GLY A 151 -17.33 -14.64 16.62
N GLN A 152 -16.56 -14.03 15.71
CA GLN A 152 -17.03 -12.96 14.84
C GLN A 152 -17.47 -13.55 13.51
N GLN A 153 -18.67 -13.18 13.06
CA GLN A 153 -19.17 -13.60 11.74
C GLN A 153 -18.59 -12.75 10.60
N HIS A 154 -17.89 -11.66 10.94
CA HIS A 154 -17.58 -10.61 9.99
C HIS A 154 -16.09 -10.25 10.05
N LEU A 155 -15.35 -10.65 9.00
CA LEU A 155 -14.00 -10.21 8.71
C LEU A 155 -14.03 -9.48 7.36
N TYR A 156 -13.83 -8.16 7.39
CA TYR A 156 -13.88 -7.33 6.18
C TYR A 156 -12.52 -6.73 5.89
N PHE A 157 -12.13 -6.81 4.62
CA PHE A 157 -10.98 -6.09 4.07
C PHE A 157 -11.48 -5.27 2.89
N TYR A 158 -11.28 -3.96 2.96
CA TYR A 158 -11.54 -3.06 1.84
C TYR A 158 -10.20 -2.70 1.20
N ASP A 159 -10.11 -2.92 -0.11
CA ASP A 159 -9.04 -2.35 -0.91
C ASP A 159 -9.50 -1.01 -1.50
N ALA A 160 -8.57 -0.09 -1.71
CA ALA A 160 -8.82 1.17 -2.37
C ALA A 160 -7.75 1.36 -3.44
N MET A 161 -8.14 1.09 -4.68
CA MET A 161 -7.28 1.25 -5.84
C MET A 161 -7.68 2.53 -6.60
N ALA A 162 -6.66 3.28 -7.03
CA ALA A 162 -6.82 4.37 -7.97
C ALA A 162 -6.55 3.87 -9.41
N PRO A 163 -7.20 4.44 -10.44
CA PRO A 163 -6.86 4.13 -11.83
C PRO A 163 -5.39 4.45 -12.15
N ILE A 164 -4.75 3.61 -12.96
CA ILE A 164 -3.40 3.83 -13.49
C ILE A 164 -3.51 4.23 -14.97
N VAL A 165 -2.77 5.28 -15.36
CA VAL A 165 -2.71 5.77 -16.74
C VAL A 165 -1.27 5.67 -17.27
N VAL A 166 -1.13 5.56 -18.59
CA VAL A 166 0.19 5.51 -19.25
C VAL A 166 0.76 6.93 -19.36
N ALA A 167 1.99 7.15 -18.87
CA ALA A 167 2.58 8.48 -18.76
C ALA A 167 2.56 9.28 -20.08
N ASP A 168 2.90 8.64 -21.20
CA ASP A 168 2.97 9.30 -22.52
C ASP A 168 1.59 9.68 -23.10
N THR A 169 0.49 9.30 -22.43
CA THR A 169 -0.87 9.71 -22.80
C THR A 169 -1.34 10.99 -22.10
N ILE A 170 -0.52 11.53 -21.20
CA ILE A 170 -0.83 12.75 -20.45
C ILE A 170 -0.45 13.98 -21.28
N ASP A 171 -1.39 14.91 -21.45
CA ASP A 171 -1.12 16.21 -22.07
C ASP A 171 -0.30 17.12 -21.14
N MET A 172 1.02 17.07 -21.31
CA MET A 172 1.99 17.88 -20.56
C MET A 172 1.99 19.36 -20.97
N THR A 173 1.18 19.79 -21.95
CA THR A 173 0.97 21.22 -22.21
C THR A 173 0.02 21.86 -21.18
N VAL A 174 -0.76 21.01 -20.49
CA VAL A 174 -1.69 21.37 -19.41
C VAL A 174 -1.14 20.94 -18.05
N ALA A 175 -0.69 19.69 -17.94
CA ALA A 175 -0.11 19.15 -16.72
C ALA A 175 1.33 19.65 -16.50
N PHE A 176 1.82 19.58 -15.27
CA PHE A 176 3.19 19.99 -14.96
C PHE A 176 3.82 19.10 -13.90
N ARG A 177 5.13 18.92 -14.00
CA ARG A 177 5.92 18.26 -12.96
C ARG A 177 6.19 19.23 -11.83
N GLN A 178 5.91 18.82 -10.59
CA GLN A 178 6.25 19.56 -9.39
C GLN A 178 6.03 18.69 -8.14
N SER A 179 7.02 18.69 -7.24
CA SER A 179 6.84 18.23 -5.86
C SER A 179 6.33 19.39 -4.99
N ARG A 180 5.42 19.13 -4.05
CA ARG A 180 4.83 20.20 -3.23
C ARG A 180 5.89 21.03 -2.51
N TYR A 181 5.74 22.35 -2.56
CA TYR A 181 6.64 23.35 -1.99
C TYR A 181 8.04 23.33 -2.62
N ASP A 182 8.17 22.85 -3.85
CA ASP A 182 9.45 22.73 -4.56
C ASP A 182 10.50 21.97 -3.75
N ARG A 183 10.05 21.00 -2.94
CA ARG A 183 10.93 20.11 -2.20
C ARG A 183 11.47 19.06 -3.16
N GLU A 184 12.68 19.31 -3.65
CA GLU A 184 13.49 18.33 -4.37
C GLU A 184 13.82 17.15 -3.44
N SER A 185 13.86 15.94 -4.01
CA SER A 185 14.56 14.83 -3.34
C SER A 185 16.01 14.81 -3.74
N GLU A 186 16.87 14.25 -2.87
CA GLU A 186 18.28 13.97 -3.20
C GLU A 186 18.45 13.04 -4.43
N LEU A 187 17.35 12.45 -4.92
CA LEU A 187 17.30 11.54 -6.06
C LEU A 187 16.52 12.12 -7.27
N GLY A 188 15.86 13.26 -7.13
CA GLY A 188 14.95 13.85 -8.13
C GLY A 188 15.68 14.79 -9.09
N GLY A 189 15.19 14.90 -10.33
CA GLY A 189 15.64 15.93 -11.27
C GLY A 189 14.99 17.29 -11.00
N ASP A 190 15.52 18.34 -11.62
CA ASP A 190 15.15 19.76 -11.41
C ASP A 190 13.65 20.10 -11.58
N GLU A 191 12.82 19.20 -12.13
CA GLU A 191 11.41 19.44 -12.45
C GLU A 191 10.40 18.84 -11.43
N GLY A 192 10.84 18.01 -10.48
CA GLY A 192 9.97 17.40 -9.46
C GLY A 192 9.29 16.06 -9.84
N ASP A 193 8.78 15.35 -8.83
CA ASP A 193 8.50 13.91 -8.92
C ASP A 193 7.06 13.56 -9.34
N TYR A 194 6.11 14.47 -9.16
CA TYR A 194 4.68 14.25 -9.44
C TYR A 194 4.23 15.01 -10.68
N ILE A 195 3.38 14.38 -11.50
CA ILE A 195 2.64 15.06 -12.57
C ILE A 195 1.36 15.60 -11.96
N ASN A 196 1.14 16.91 -12.09
CA ASN A 196 -0.01 17.60 -11.52
C ASN A 196 -0.92 18.06 -12.66
N CYS A 197 -2.17 17.62 -12.64
CA CYS A 197 -3.22 18.06 -13.55
C CYS A 197 -4.07 19.14 -12.85
N PRO A 198 -3.81 20.44 -13.10
CA PRO A 198 -4.50 21.53 -12.41
C PRO A 198 -5.95 21.66 -12.89
N LEU A 199 -6.84 22.01 -11.96
CA LEU A 199 -8.23 22.38 -12.23
C LEU A 199 -8.47 23.81 -11.73
N ASN A 200 -9.14 24.62 -12.54
CA ASN A 200 -9.76 25.85 -12.08
C ASN A 200 -11.07 25.53 -11.31
N LYS A 201 -11.74 26.57 -10.80
CA LYS A 201 -12.93 26.41 -9.95
C LYS A 201 -14.08 25.75 -10.72
N GLU A 202 -14.28 26.16 -11.96
CA GLU A 202 -15.37 25.70 -12.83
C GLU A 202 -15.13 24.25 -13.27
N GLU A 203 -13.90 23.91 -13.66
CA GLU A 203 -13.48 22.55 -14.00
C GLU A 203 -13.62 21.60 -12.81
N TYR A 204 -13.20 22.05 -11.62
CA TYR A 204 -13.37 21.28 -10.39
C TYR A 204 -14.85 21.02 -10.08
N ALA A 205 -15.70 22.04 -10.18
CA ALA A 205 -17.14 21.86 -9.94
C ALA A 205 -17.77 20.86 -10.93
N ARG A 206 -17.40 20.94 -12.22
CA ARG A 206 -17.82 19.95 -13.22
C ARG A 206 -17.30 18.54 -12.91
N PHE A 207 -16.05 18.43 -12.47
CA PHE A 207 -15.46 17.14 -12.11
C PHE A 207 -16.18 16.51 -10.91
N VAL A 208 -16.41 17.26 -9.84
CA VAL A 208 -17.15 16.78 -8.66
C VAL A 208 -18.54 16.31 -9.07
N GLN A 209 -19.26 17.08 -9.89
CA GLN A 209 -20.58 16.69 -10.37
C GLN A 209 -20.54 15.39 -11.19
N ALA A 210 -19.57 15.28 -12.11
CA ALA A 210 -19.39 14.07 -12.92
C ALA A 210 -19.09 12.83 -12.06
N VAL A 211 -18.28 12.97 -11.00
CA VAL A 211 -18.00 11.89 -10.04
C VAL A 211 -19.26 11.47 -9.27
N LEU A 212 -20.10 12.43 -8.87
CA LEU A 212 -21.34 12.15 -8.14
C LEU A 212 -22.38 11.42 -9.00
N ASP A 213 -22.47 11.82 -10.27
CA ASP A 213 -23.42 11.31 -11.26
C ASP A 213 -22.95 10.01 -11.94
N ALA A 214 -21.67 9.67 -11.82
CA ALA A 214 -21.10 8.48 -12.45
C ALA A 214 -21.82 7.20 -11.96
N PRO A 215 -22.06 6.23 -12.86
CA PRO A 215 -22.63 4.95 -12.47
C PRO A 215 -21.68 4.25 -11.50
N LYS A 216 -22.21 3.89 -10.33
CA LYS A 216 -21.47 3.17 -9.29
C LYS A 216 -21.74 1.69 -9.45
N THR A 217 -20.72 0.87 -9.28
CA THR A 217 -20.92 -0.57 -9.23
C THR A 217 -21.77 -0.89 -8.00
N GLU A 218 -22.94 -1.48 -8.20
CA GLU A 218 -23.75 -1.95 -7.10
C GLU A 218 -23.01 -3.08 -6.38
N LEU A 219 -22.69 -2.84 -5.12
CA LEU A 219 -22.26 -3.85 -4.17
C LEU A 219 -23.40 -4.87 -3.99
N LYS A 220 -23.10 -6.18 -4.09
CA LYS A 220 -24.11 -7.26 -4.05
C LYS A 220 -24.09 -8.00 -2.71
N GLY A 221 -25.26 -8.42 -2.25
CA GLY A 221 -25.39 -9.33 -1.10
C GLY A 221 -24.98 -8.69 0.23
N ALA A 222 -24.11 -9.37 0.99
CA ALA A 222 -23.57 -8.88 2.27
C ALA A 222 -22.86 -7.51 2.13
N ASP A 223 -22.45 -7.13 0.91
CA ASP A 223 -21.81 -5.85 0.64
C ASP A 223 -22.75 -4.63 0.71
N LYS A 224 -24.08 -4.82 0.72
CA LYS A 224 -25.04 -3.73 0.95
C LYS A 224 -25.14 -3.30 2.42
N GLU A 225 -24.85 -4.20 3.37
CA GLU A 225 -24.72 -3.84 4.79
C GLU A 225 -23.35 -3.16 5.09
N LEU A 226 -22.46 -3.07 4.09
CA LEU A 226 -21.11 -2.49 4.14
C LEU A 226 -21.03 -1.00 3.76
N GLU A 227 -22.15 -0.27 3.69
CA GLU A 227 -22.13 1.20 3.51
C GLU A 227 -21.38 1.97 4.63
N ARG A 228 -20.92 1.25 5.67
CA ARG A 228 -19.91 1.74 6.61
C ARG A 228 -18.54 1.75 5.93
N TYR A 229 -18.30 2.77 5.11
CA TYR A 229 -16.96 3.03 4.57
C TYR A 229 -15.94 3.10 5.72
N PHE A 230 -14.77 2.50 5.52
CA PHE A 230 -13.64 2.76 6.40
C PHE A 230 -13.31 4.25 6.30
N GLU A 231 -13.54 5.01 7.38
CA GLU A 231 -13.39 6.48 7.37
C GLU A 231 -11.99 6.95 6.93
N GLY A 232 -10.96 6.11 7.16
CA GLY A 232 -9.60 6.39 6.71
C GLY A 232 -9.34 6.14 5.21
N CYS A 233 -10.26 5.47 4.51
CA CYS A 233 -10.11 5.12 3.09
C CYS A 233 -11.49 5.00 2.42
N MET A 234 -11.98 6.11 1.88
CA MET A 234 -13.29 6.19 1.21
C MET A 234 -13.15 6.26 -0.31
N PRO A 235 -14.14 5.71 -1.04
CA PRO A 235 -14.30 5.97 -2.47
C PRO A 235 -14.41 7.47 -2.75
N ILE A 236 -13.88 7.92 -3.90
CA ILE A 236 -13.84 9.33 -4.27
C ILE A 236 -15.25 9.93 -4.36
N GLU A 237 -16.23 9.16 -4.81
CA GLU A 237 -17.64 9.51 -4.91
C GLU A 237 -18.31 9.67 -3.53
N ALA A 238 -17.93 8.86 -2.55
CA ALA A 238 -18.41 8.99 -1.18
C ALA A 238 -17.82 10.25 -0.52
N LEU A 239 -16.54 10.53 -0.77
CA LEU A 239 -15.88 11.75 -0.29
C LEU A 239 -16.45 13.01 -0.95
N ALA A 240 -16.71 12.97 -2.26
CA ALA A 240 -17.34 14.06 -3.00
C ALA A 240 -18.74 14.41 -2.45
N ALA A 241 -19.53 13.38 -2.07
CA ALA A 241 -20.88 13.56 -1.55
C ALA A 241 -20.93 14.27 -0.19
N ARG A 242 -19.84 14.24 0.58
CA ARG A 242 -19.75 14.90 1.90
C ARG A 242 -19.64 16.42 1.81
N GLY A 243 -19.34 16.97 0.64
CA GLY A 243 -19.31 18.41 0.44
C GLY A 243 -18.52 18.85 -0.78
N GLU A 244 -18.91 19.99 -1.33
CA GLU A 244 -18.35 20.54 -2.57
C GLU A 244 -16.82 20.64 -2.55
N LYS A 245 -16.21 20.96 -1.40
CA LYS A 245 -14.76 21.15 -1.27
C LYS A 245 -14.02 19.94 -0.71
N SER A 246 -14.69 18.82 -0.42
CA SER A 246 -14.08 17.66 0.24
C SER A 246 -12.86 17.14 -0.52
N LEU A 247 -12.96 17.03 -1.85
CA LEU A 247 -11.83 16.57 -2.67
C LEU A 247 -10.66 17.57 -2.66
N ALA A 248 -10.95 18.88 -2.75
CA ALA A 248 -9.94 19.94 -2.71
C ALA A 248 -9.25 20.11 -1.34
N PHE A 249 -9.83 19.58 -0.25
CA PHE A 249 -9.17 19.49 1.05
C PHE A 249 -8.52 18.13 1.31
N GLY A 250 -8.88 17.10 0.54
CA GLY A 250 -8.33 15.74 0.62
C GLY A 250 -7.42 15.40 -0.56
N PRO A 251 -7.79 14.42 -1.41
CA PRO A 251 -6.90 13.84 -2.42
C PRO A 251 -6.51 14.83 -3.53
N MET A 252 -7.32 15.86 -3.81
CA MET A 252 -7.07 16.83 -4.88
C MET A 252 -6.52 18.17 -4.36
N ARG A 253 -5.93 18.17 -3.16
CA ARG A 253 -5.48 19.39 -2.49
C ARG A 253 -4.40 20.11 -3.33
N PRO A 254 -4.49 21.43 -3.58
CA PRO A 254 -3.50 22.14 -4.39
C PRO A 254 -2.35 22.77 -3.58
N VAL A 255 -2.31 22.57 -2.26
CA VAL A 255 -1.37 23.29 -1.37
C VAL A 255 0.08 22.89 -1.65
N GLY A 256 0.93 23.89 -1.87
CA GLY A 256 2.33 23.68 -2.25
C GLY A 256 2.54 23.53 -3.77
N LEU A 257 1.50 23.64 -4.59
CA LEU A 257 1.61 23.61 -6.05
C LEU A 257 1.47 25.01 -6.64
N ARG A 258 2.12 25.25 -7.78
CA ARG A 258 2.05 26.49 -8.55
C ARG A 258 1.96 26.15 -10.04
N ASP A 259 0.79 26.39 -10.63
CA ASP A 259 0.56 26.15 -12.05
C ASP A 259 1.44 27.13 -12.87
N PRO A 260 2.38 26.63 -13.70
CA PRO A 260 3.31 27.49 -14.44
C PRO A 260 2.61 28.37 -15.48
N ARG A 261 1.44 27.96 -15.99
CA ARG A 261 0.67 28.71 -17.00
C ARG A 261 0.01 29.95 -16.40
N THR A 262 -0.36 29.88 -15.12
CA THR A 262 -1.06 30.99 -14.43
C THR A 262 -0.18 31.70 -13.41
N GLY A 263 0.93 31.09 -12.99
CA GLY A 263 1.78 31.55 -11.89
C GLY A 263 1.07 31.54 -10.54
N ARG A 264 -0.05 30.81 -10.40
CA ARG A 264 -0.88 30.79 -9.20
C ARG A 264 -1.11 29.37 -8.72
N ARG A 265 -1.49 29.24 -7.46
CA ARG A 265 -1.97 27.96 -6.93
C ARG A 265 -3.29 27.59 -7.63
N PRO A 266 -3.43 26.38 -8.22
CA PRO A 266 -4.69 25.96 -8.82
C PRO A 266 -5.78 25.80 -7.75
N TRP A 267 -7.04 25.67 -8.17
CA TRP A 267 -8.15 25.46 -7.24
C TRP A 267 -8.12 24.03 -6.65
N ALA A 268 -7.78 23.06 -7.49
CA ALA A 268 -7.51 21.67 -7.13
C ALA A 268 -6.48 21.09 -8.11
N ALA A 269 -5.88 19.94 -7.78
CA ALA A 269 -4.99 19.22 -8.70
C ALA A 269 -5.16 17.71 -8.52
N VAL A 270 -5.19 16.97 -9.62
CA VAL A 270 -5.00 15.50 -9.59
C VAL A 270 -3.49 15.25 -9.69
N GLN A 271 -2.96 14.44 -8.77
CA GLN A 271 -1.54 14.07 -8.71
C GLN A 271 -1.35 12.58 -9.01
#